data_AF-A0A7C6XV71-F1
#
_entry.id   AF-A0A7C6XV71-F1
#
_cell.length_a   1.000
_cell.length_b   1.000
_cell.length_c   1.000
_cell.angle_alpha   90.00
_cell.angle_beta   90.00
_cell.angle_gamma   90.00
#
_symmetry.space_group_name_H-M   'P 1'
#
loop_
_entity.id
_entity.type
_entity.pdbx_description
1 polymer ?
#
loop_
_entity_poly.entity_id
_entity_poly.type
_entity_poly.pdbx_seq_one_letter_code
_entity_poly.pdbx_strand_id
1 'polypeptide(L)'
;MKIRHAKIISLILIFVLAALSFINCGDKADTPTPAADTTAADEVSETQAETELKPDLPDADYGGKTFNILTAGNWSNDWTEIYDFTADEQDGTPVNDAVYLRNRTVEEQFNITIKEINNMGSSVGGTGKGGKFIEKSVMAGDNAYDASQMGAYDVSVLAYKGFVVDLNSIKWLNLENPWWDQKANSDLTIRGMMFYTTGDISTLDNDCTFCILFNKKLITDNSLEDPYKLVQDGTWTIDKFVSMAGSLSCDLNGDSKMDENDMYGFCIWQDSMMGM
;
A
#
# COMPACT_ATOMS: atom_id res chain seq x y z
N MET A 1 -45.22 -16.09 -30.44
CA MET A 1 -44.86 -14.66 -30.36
C MET A 1 -43.41 -14.39 -29.89
N LYS A 2 -42.74 -15.29 -29.14
CA LYS A 2 -41.37 -15.07 -28.60
C LYS A 2 -40.21 -15.18 -29.61
N ILE A 3 -40.35 -15.88 -30.73
CA ILE A 3 -39.24 -16.11 -31.70
C ILE A 3 -38.98 -14.91 -32.63
N ARG A 4 -39.99 -14.05 -32.86
CA ARG A 4 -39.85 -12.86 -33.73
C ARG A 4 -39.02 -11.73 -33.09
N HIS A 5 -39.00 -11.65 -31.75
CA HIS A 5 -38.35 -10.57 -31.02
C HIS A 5 -36.83 -10.81 -30.91
N ALA A 6 -36.39 -12.07 -30.79
CA ALA A 6 -34.98 -12.44 -30.78
C ALA A 6 -34.26 -12.07 -32.09
N LYS A 7 -34.92 -12.23 -33.24
CA LYS A 7 -34.35 -11.88 -34.55
C LYS A 7 -34.16 -10.37 -34.74
N ILE A 8 -35.07 -9.56 -34.20
CA ILE A 8 -34.99 -8.09 -34.28
C ILE A 8 -33.86 -7.58 -33.38
N ILE A 9 -33.70 -8.16 -32.19
CA ILE A 9 -32.62 -7.80 -31.25
C ILE A 9 -31.25 -8.16 -31.82
N SER A 10 -31.07 -9.33 -32.46
CA SER A 10 -29.79 -9.67 -33.11
C SER A 10 -29.44 -8.75 -34.29
N LEU A 11 -30.44 -8.29 -35.05
CA LEU A 11 -30.22 -7.36 -36.17
C LEU A 11 -29.78 -5.97 -35.67
N ILE A 12 -30.35 -5.49 -34.55
CA ILE A 12 -29.94 -4.23 -33.91
C ILE A 12 -28.51 -4.34 -33.35
N LEU A 13 -28.16 -5.48 -32.75
CA LEU A 13 -26.82 -5.70 -32.19
C LEU A 13 -25.73 -5.66 -33.27
N ILE A 14 -25.98 -6.28 -34.43
CA ILE A 14 -25.06 -6.27 -35.57
C ILE A 14 -24.89 -4.85 -36.14
N PHE A 15 -25.95 -4.05 -36.14
CA PHE A 15 -25.91 -2.68 -36.64
C PHE A 15 -25.14 -1.72 -35.72
N VAL A 16 -25.22 -1.93 -34.39
CA VAL A 16 -24.45 -1.16 -33.41
C VAL A 16 -22.95 -1.51 -33.43
N LEU A 17 -22.62 -2.80 -33.64
CA LEU A 17 -21.22 -3.25 -33.77
C LEU A 17 -20.55 -2.76 -35.07
N ALA A 18 -21.30 -2.61 -36.17
CA ALA A 18 -20.79 -2.04 -37.42
C ALA A 18 -20.58 -0.52 -37.37
N ALA A 19 -21.28 0.20 -36.49
CA ALA A 19 -21.18 1.65 -36.36
C ALA A 19 -19.94 2.11 -35.57
N LEU A 20 -19.30 1.23 -34.79
CA LEU A 20 -18.13 1.55 -33.96
C LEU A 20 -16.79 1.43 -34.70
N SER A 21 -16.78 0.97 -35.95
CA SER A 21 -15.54 0.78 -36.73
C SER A 21 -15.05 2.02 -37.51
N PHE A 22 -15.67 3.20 -37.32
CA PHE A 22 -15.35 4.41 -38.10
C PHE A 22 -14.78 5.59 -37.29
N ILE A 23 -14.32 5.38 -36.06
CA ILE A 23 -13.56 6.40 -35.33
C ILE A 23 -12.08 6.01 -35.33
N ASN A 24 -11.41 6.33 -36.45
CA ASN A 24 -9.95 6.38 -36.54
C ASN A 24 -9.56 7.66 -37.29
N CYS A 25 -9.24 8.70 -36.53
CA CYS A 25 -8.48 9.89 -36.92
C CYS A 25 -7.33 9.93 -35.91
N GLY A 26 -6.04 9.83 -36.26
CA GLY A 26 -5.30 10.70 -37.19
C GLY A 26 -5.11 12.04 -36.47
N ASP A 27 -3.92 12.44 -35.99
CA ASP A 27 -2.67 12.59 -36.76
C ASP A 27 -1.40 12.47 -35.91
N LYS A 28 -0.36 11.92 -36.55
CA LYS A 28 1.06 12.12 -36.26
C LYS A 28 1.54 13.34 -37.04
N ALA A 29 2.28 14.23 -36.39
CA ALA A 29 3.16 15.19 -37.07
C ALA A 29 4.58 14.98 -36.56
N ASP A 30 5.47 14.57 -37.47
CA ASP A 30 6.90 14.47 -37.30
C ASP A 30 7.61 15.72 -37.84
N THR A 31 8.82 15.96 -37.31
CA THR A 31 9.97 16.80 -37.77
C THR A 31 10.03 18.29 -37.41
N PRO A 32 11.26 18.88 -37.29
CA PRO A 32 12.46 18.39 -36.58
C PRO A 32 13.16 19.49 -35.73
N THR A 33 13.99 19.05 -34.79
CA THR A 33 14.95 19.87 -34.01
C THR A 33 16.09 20.43 -34.89
N PRO A 34 16.59 21.64 -34.58
CA PRO A 34 18.03 21.92 -34.64
C PRO A 34 18.57 22.30 -33.25
N ALA A 35 19.77 21.78 -32.96
CA ALA A 35 20.50 21.98 -31.72
C ALA A 35 21.24 23.34 -31.69
N ALA A 36 21.30 23.86 -30.46
CA ALA A 36 22.34 24.69 -29.82
C ALA A 36 22.79 26.00 -30.51
N ASP A 37 22.55 27.13 -29.83
CA ASP A 37 23.69 27.79 -29.16
C ASP A 37 23.24 28.65 -27.97
N THR A 38 24.17 28.79 -27.03
CA THR A 38 23.97 29.21 -25.64
C THR A 38 24.01 30.74 -25.52
N THR A 39 23.33 31.26 -24.49
CA THR A 39 23.59 32.51 -23.73
C THR A 39 22.42 33.50 -23.74
N ALA A 40 21.54 33.40 -22.76
CA ALA A 40 20.76 34.52 -22.23
C ALA A 40 20.41 34.22 -20.77
N ALA A 41 20.55 35.22 -19.91
CA ALA A 41 20.23 35.18 -18.51
C ALA A 41 18.70 35.19 -18.32
N ASP A 42 18.17 34.22 -17.60
CA ASP A 42 16.81 34.25 -17.05
C ASP A 42 16.93 34.56 -15.56
N GLU A 43 16.52 35.76 -15.14
CA GLU A 43 15.16 36.04 -14.67
C GLU A 43 14.72 35.05 -13.58
N VAL A 44 14.80 35.54 -12.34
CA VAL A 44 14.18 34.93 -11.17
C VAL A 44 12.67 34.90 -11.44
N SER A 45 12.19 33.76 -11.93
CA SER A 45 10.78 33.42 -11.88
C SER A 45 10.40 33.37 -10.41
N GLU A 46 9.61 34.35 -9.95
CA GLU A 46 8.88 34.24 -8.69
C GLU A 46 8.02 32.98 -8.77
N THR A 47 8.46 31.92 -8.10
CA THR A 47 7.66 30.73 -7.87
C THR A 47 6.40 31.17 -7.14
N GLN A 48 5.29 31.17 -7.86
CA GLN A 48 3.95 31.29 -7.31
C GLN A 48 3.86 30.31 -6.13
N ALA A 49 3.66 30.84 -4.92
CA ALA A 49 3.54 30.01 -3.72
C ALA A 49 2.39 29.03 -3.95
N GLU A 50 2.74 27.77 -4.22
CA GLU A 50 1.81 26.66 -4.20
C GLU A 50 1.15 26.70 -2.82
N THR A 51 -0.16 26.93 -2.78
CA THR A 51 -0.88 26.98 -1.50
C THR A 51 -0.80 25.58 -0.92
N GLU A 52 0.05 25.41 0.08
CA GLU A 52 0.23 24.15 0.81
C GLU A 52 -1.15 23.60 1.19
N LEU A 53 -1.47 22.40 0.72
CA LEU A 53 -2.73 21.76 1.03
C LEU A 53 -2.76 21.42 2.52
N LYS A 54 -3.75 21.95 3.24
CA LYS A 54 -3.92 21.72 4.68
C LYS A 54 -5.21 20.97 4.97
N PRO A 55 -5.22 20.07 5.96
CA PRO A 55 -6.45 19.43 6.42
C PRO A 55 -7.41 20.48 6.99
N ASP A 56 -8.72 20.28 6.77
CA ASP A 56 -9.77 21.03 7.46
C ASP A 56 -9.92 20.47 8.88
N LEU A 57 -9.44 21.22 9.86
CA LEU A 57 -9.37 20.81 11.27
C LEU A 57 -10.12 21.81 12.15
N PRO A 58 -10.71 21.36 13.27
CA PRO A 58 -11.36 22.27 14.20
C PRO A 58 -10.31 23.15 14.90
N ASP A 59 -10.72 24.37 15.26
CA ASP A 59 -10.06 25.11 16.32
C ASP A 59 -10.51 24.52 17.67
N ALA A 60 -9.65 23.71 18.29
CA ALA A 60 -9.97 22.93 19.47
C ALA A 60 -8.80 22.83 20.44
N ASP A 61 -9.11 22.92 21.73
CA ASP A 61 -8.21 22.65 22.85
C ASP A 61 -8.85 21.52 23.68
N TYR A 62 -8.16 20.39 23.79
CA TYR A 62 -8.65 19.22 24.52
C TYR A 62 -8.15 19.12 25.96
N GLY A 63 -7.52 20.16 26.50
CA GLY A 63 -7.24 20.32 27.93
C GLY A 63 -6.19 19.36 28.48
N GLY A 64 -5.16 19.04 27.69
CA GLY A 64 -4.07 18.14 28.07
C GLY A 64 -4.47 16.66 28.09
N LYS A 65 -5.52 16.27 27.36
CA LYS A 65 -5.94 14.86 27.26
C LYS A 65 -4.88 14.01 26.56
N THR A 66 -4.77 12.76 26.98
CA THR A 66 -3.96 11.77 26.26
C THR A 66 -4.80 11.15 25.14
N PHE A 67 -4.28 11.20 23.91
CA PHE A 67 -4.81 10.47 22.76
C PHE A 67 -4.01 9.17 22.60
N ASN A 68 -4.66 8.04 22.89
CA ASN A 68 -4.03 6.73 22.94
C ASN A 68 -4.19 6.00 21.61
N ILE A 69 -3.06 5.67 20.97
CA ILE A 69 -3.01 4.94 19.71
C ILE A 69 -2.58 3.51 19.99
N LEU A 70 -3.44 2.53 19.74
CA LEU A 70 -3.11 1.11 19.85
C LEU A 70 -2.38 0.64 18.59
N THR A 71 -1.11 0.31 18.71
CA THR A 71 -0.35 -0.36 17.65
C THR A 71 -0.36 -1.87 17.91
N ALA A 72 -0.84 -2.65 16.95
CA ALA A 72 -0.93 -4.09 17.12
C ALA A 72 -0.67 -4.88 15.85
N GLY A 73 -0.06 -6.05 16.03
CA GLY A 73 0.41 -6.90 14.94
C GLY A 73 0.98 -8.20 15.48
N ASN A 74 1.30 -9.11 14.58
CA ASN A 74 1.76 -10.46 14.89
C ASN A 74 3.31 -10.54 15.04
N TRP A 75 4.06 -9.60 14.45
CA TRP A 75 5.51 -9.43 14.62
C TRP A 75 5.83 -8.52 15.82
N SER A 76 7.04 -8.62 16.38
CA SER A 76 7.49 -7.65 17.39
C SER A 76 8.01 -6.37 16.75
N ASN A 77 7.97 -5.29 17.51
CA ASN A 77 8.56 -3.99 17.16
C ASN A 77 10.05 -4.07 16.83
N ASP A 78 10.81 -4.93 17.52
CA ASP A 78 12.25 -5.13 17.27
C ASP A 78 12.58 -5.55 15.82
N TRP A 79 11.62 -6.13 15.11
CA TRP A 79 11.81 -6.61 13.73
C TRP A 79 11.32 -5.64 12.66
N THR A 80 10.50 -4.65 13.01
CA THR A 80 9.70 -3.89 12.04
C THR A 80 9.89 -2.38 12.12
N GLU A 81 10.82 -1.88 12.94
CA GLU A 81 11.11 -0.44 13.12
C GLU A 81 9.84 0.45 13.16
N ILE A 82 8.74 -0.08 13.72
CA ILE A 82 7.45 0.62 13.76
C ILE A 82 7.55 1.73 14.79
N TYR A 83 7.93 2.92 14.31
CA TYR A 83 8.01 4.17 15.06
C TYR A 83 7.05 5.21 14.49
N ASP A 84 5.95 4.76 13.87
CA ASP A 84 4.99 5.65 13.21
C ASP A 84 4.41 6.68 14.16
N PHE A 85 4.32 6.40 15.46
CA PHE A 85 3.71 7.29 16.47
C PHE A 85 4.63 7.61 17.65
N THR A 86 5.86 7.12 17.67
CA THR A 86 6.80 7.27 18.78
C THR A 86 8.14 7.84 18.31
N ALA A 87 8.46 9.02 18.83
CA ALA A 87 9.77 9.65 18.73
C ALA A 87 9.93 10.57 19.94
N ASP A 88 10.83 10.24 20.86
CA ASP A 88 11.00 10.97 22.13
C ASP A 88 11.79 12.27 21.94
N GLU A 89 12.75 12.26 21.01
CA GLU A 89 13.58 13.41 20.65
C GLU A 89 14.01 13.33 19.18
N GLN A 90 14.44 14.47 18.64
CA GLN A 90 15.14 14.49 17.35
C GLN A 90 16.54 13.90 17.51
N ASP A 91 16.91 12.99 16.62
CA ASP A 91 18.21 12.30 16.62
C ASP A 91 19.00 12.58 15.32
N GLY A 92 18.42 13.34 14.39
CA GLY A 92 18.97 13.67 13.09
C GLY A 92 18.64 12.65 11.99
N THR A 93 17.92 11.57 12.32
CA THR A 93 17.40 10.62 11.34
C THR A 93 16.14 11.23 10.68
N PRO A 94 16.04 11.31 9.34
CA PRO A 94 14.94 12.01 8.67
C PRO A 94 13.53 11.53 9.07
N VAL A 95 13.34 10.22 9.23
CA VAL A 95 12.02 9.64 9.60
C VAL A 95 11.67 9.94 11.05
N ASN A 96 12.60 9.69 11.99
CA ASN A 96 12.39 9.96 13.41
C ASN A 96 12.10 11.45 13.67
N ASP A 97 12.90 12.34 13.10
CA ASP A 97 12.72 13.79 13.24
C ASP A 97 11.37 14.25 12.67
N ALA A 98 10.92 13.67 11.54
CA ALA A 98 9.61 13.96 10.96
C ALA A 98 8.46 13.50 11.87
N VAL A 99 8.55 12.30 12.45
CA VAL A 99 7.56 11.78 13.41
C VAL A 99 7.50 12.67 14.66
N TYR A 100 8.67 13.05 15.21
CA TYR A 100 8.77 13.95 16.36
C TYR A 100 8.07 15.28 16.08
N LEU A 101 8.43 15.94 14.97
CA LEU A 101 7.87 17.23 14.60
C LEU A 101 6.35 17.16 14.32
N ARG A 102 5.90 16.10 13.64
CA ARG A 102 4.47 15.85 13.40
C ARG A 102 3.71 15.71 14.72
N ASN A 103 4.21 14.87 15.63
CA ASN A 103 3.58 14.66 16.94
C ASN A 103 3.54 15.97 17.75
N ARG A 104 4.67 16.68 17.88
CA ARG A 104 4.75 17.96 18.58
C ARG A 104 3.78 19.00 18.03
N THR A 105 3.68 19.10 16.71
CA THR A 105 2.76 20.03 16.04
C THR A 105 1.30 19.73 16.42
N VAL A 106 0.89 18.46 16.38
CA VAL A 106 -0.47 18.04 16.74
C VAL A 106 -0.74 18.21 18.25
N GLU A 107 0.21 17.83 19.10
CA GLU A 107 0.11 17.99 20.56
C GLU A 107 -0.05 19.45 20.97
N GLU A 108 0.71 20.37 20.36
CA GLU A 108 0.65 21.80 20.63
C GLU A 108 -0.63 22.43 20.07
N GLN A 109 -1.00 22.09 18.84
CA GLN A 109 -2.21 22.64 18.20
C GLN A 109 -3.48 22.31 18.99
N PHE A 110 -3.56 21.09 19.53
CA PHE A 110 -4.79 20.58 20.15
C PHE A 110 -4.73 20.46 21.67
N ASN A 111 -3.61 20.82 22.29
CA ASN A 111 -3.33 20.62 23.71
C ASN A 111 -3.65 19.18 24.15
N ILE A 112 -2.96 18.22 23.52
CA ILE A 112 -3.04 16.79 23.84
C ILE A 112 -1.65 16.20 24.04
N THR A 113 -1.59 14.96 24.53
CA THR A 113 -0.41 14.11 24.49
C THR A 113 -0.71 12.87 23.65
N ILE A 114 0.10 12.61 22.62
CA ILE A 114 -0.03 11.38 21.84
C ILE A 114 0.70 10.27 22.59
N LYS A 115 0.03 9.13 22.79
CA LYS A 115 0.62 7.98 23.45
C LYS A 115 0.36 6.72 22.66
N GLU A 116 1.43 6.04 22.27
CA GLU A 116 1.33 4.70 21.71
C GLU A 116 1.14 3.65 22.81
N ILE A 117 0.18 2.75 22.59
CA ILE A 117 0.00 1.51 23.33
C ILE A 117 0.46 0.38 22.41
N ASN A 118 1.68 -0.09 22.63
CA ASN A 118 2.23 -1.16 21.83
C ASN A 118 1.72 -2.53 22.33
N ASN A 119 1.00 -3.23 21.46
CA ASN A 119 0.53 -4.60 21.69
C ASN A 119 0.94 -5.53 20.54
N MET A 120 2.13 -5.29 20.00
CA MET A 120 2.75 -6.10 18.96
C MET A 120 3.23 -7.47 19.48
N GLY A 121 3.45 -8.39 18.55
CA GLY A 121 4.01 -9.72 18.78
C GLY A 121 3.01 -10.77 19.28
N SER A 122 3.55 -11.93 19.66
CA SER A 122 2.77 -13.08 20.15
C SER A 122 1.74 -13.62 19.13
N SER A 123 2.18 -13.85 17.89
CA SER A 123 1.36 -14.48 16.84
C SER A 123 0.86 -15.86 17.24
N VAL A 124 -0.47 -16.07 17.17
CA VAL A 124 -1.08 -17.40 17.21
C VAL A 124 -1.97 -17.54 15.98
N GLY A 125 -1.56 -18.37 15.02
CA GLY A 125 -2.31 -18.58 13.78
C GLY A 125 -2.28 -17.36 12.84
N GLY A 126 -1.23 -16.54 12.88
CA GLY A 126 -1.06 -15.38 12.01
C GLY A 126 -1.61 -14.05 12.55
N THR A 127 -2.42 -14.09 13.61
CA THR A 127 -3.02 -12.91 14.27
C THR A 127 -2.28 -12.53 15.55
N GLY A 128 -2.12 -11.22 15.77
CA GLY A 128 -1.57 -10.66 17.01
C GLY A 128 -2.59 -10.62 18.15
N LYS A 129 -2.16 -10.13 19.31
CA LYS A 129 -3.02 -9.97 20.51
C LYS A 129 -3.89 -8.69 20.46
N GLY A 130 -3.72 -7.85 19.45
CA GLY A 130 -4.47 -6.61 19.22
C GLY A 130 -5.97 -6.78 19.11
N GLY A 131 -6.43 -7.67 18.22
CA GLY A 131 -7.86 -7.90 18.04
C GLY A 131 -8.58 -8.25 19.34
N LYS A 132 -8.05 -9.22 20.11
CA LYS A 132 -8.61 -9.60 21.42
C LYS A 132 -8.55 -8.48 22.46
N PHE A 133 -7.56 -7.59 22.38
CA PHE A 133 -7.48 -6.42 23.26
C PHE A 133 -8.62 -5.45 22.96
N ILE A 134 -8.86 -5.15 21.68
CA ILE A 134 -10.00 -4.32 21.23
C ILE A 134 -11.32 -4.92 21.70
N GLU A 135 -11.57 -6.21 21.46
CA GLU A 135 -12.82 -6.86 21.85
C GLU A 135 -13.10 -6.70 23.35
N LYS A 136 -12.07 -6.90 24.19
CA LYS A 136 -12.20 -6.75 25.64
C LYS A 136 -12.49 -5.32 26.06
N SER A 137 -11.75 -4.36 25.52
CA SER A 137 -11.90 -2.94 25.85
C SER A 137 -13.29 -2.42 25.46
N VAL A 138 -13.75 -2.74 24.25
CA VAL A 138 -15.08 -2.32 23.78
C VAL A 138 -16.19 -2.97 24.61
N MET A 139 -16.09 -4.27 24.92
CA MET A 139 -17.09 -4.96 25.75
C MET A 139 -17.10 -4.47 27.21
N ALA A 140 -15.97 -4.00 27.73
CA ALA A 140 -15.87 -3.41 29.07
C ALA A 140 -16.32 -1.95 29.10
N GLY A 141 -16.32 -1.24 27.97
CA GLY A 141 -16.60 0.18 27.88
C GLY A 141 -15.54 1.03 28.58
N ASP A 142 -14.29 0.56 28.62
CA ASP A 142 -13.21 1.18 29.39
C ASP A 142 -12.45 2.29 28.63
N ASN A 143 -12.70 2.45 27.32
CA ASN A 143 -12.06 3.43 26.45
C ASN A 143 -10.52 3.40 26.54
N ALA A 144 -9.92 2.21 26.51
CA ALA A 144 -8.48 2.04 26.70
C ALA A 144 -7.61 2.63 25.55
N TYR A 145 -8.20 2.95 24.40
CA TYR A 145 -7.54 3.55 23.24
C TYR A 145 -8.54 4.39 22.44
N ASP A 146 -8.03 5.32 21.62
CA ASP A 146 -8.80 6.25 20.81
C ASP A 146 -8.71 5.92 19.30
N ALA A 147 -7.57 5.37 18.86
CA ALA A 147 -7.33 4.91 17.49
C ALA A 147 -6.47 3.65 17.48
N SER A 148 -6.40 2.94 16.35
CA SER A 148 -5.52 1.77 16.23
C SER A 148 -4.91 1.61 14.85
N GLN A 149 -3.61 1.26 14.84
CA GLN A 149 -2.88 0.79 13.67
C GLN A 149 -2.67 -0.72 13.82
N MET A 150 -3.21 -1.50 12.88
CA MET A 150 -3.06 -2.96 12.85
C MET A 150 -3.26 -3.54 11.46
N GLY A 151 -2.89 -4.80 11.29
CA GLY A 151 -3.07 -5.53 10.03
C GLY A 151 -4.54 -5.64 9.61
N ALA A 152 -4.81 -5.49 8.32
CA ALA A 152 -6.14 -5.52 7.72
C ALA A 152 -6.95 -6.78 8.04
N TYR A 153 -6.27 -7.93 8.23
CA TYR A 153 -6.93 -9.17 8.62
C TYR A 153 -7.68 -9.03 9.95
N ASP A 154 -7.04 -8.46 10.97
CA ASP A 154 -7.66 -8.28 12.29
C ASP A 154 -8.78 -7.24 12.22
N VAL A 155 -8.59 -6.12 11.51
CA VAL A 155 -9.64 -5.09 11.40
C VAL A 155 -10.86 -5.63 10.66
N SER A 156 -10.70 -6.45 9.62
CA SER A 156 -11.82 -7.02 8.88
C SER A 156 -12.75 -7.86 9.79
N VAL A 157 -12.16 -8.62 10.72
CA VAL A 157 -12.90 -9.43 11.71
C VAL A 157 -13.58 -8.52 12.74
N LEU A 158 -12.90 -7.48 13.21
CA LEU A 158 -13.45 -6.51 14.16
C LEU A 158 -14.61 -5.71 13.55
N ALA A 159 -14.50 -5.32 12.28
CA ALA A 159 -15.53 -4.62 11.54
C ALA A 159 -16.79 -5.49 11.40
N TYR A 160 -16.62 -6.77 11.04
CA TYR A 160 -17.74 -7.72 11.00
C TYR A 160 -18.45 -7.87 12.36
N LYS A 161 -17.70 -7.79 13.47
CA LYS A 161 -18.24 -7.87 14.83
C LYS A 161 -18.83 -6.56 15.36
N GLY A 162 -18.66 -5.45 14.63
CA GLY A 162 -19.11 -4.12 15.06
C GLY A 162 -18.26 -3.50 16.17
N PHE A 163 -16.97 -3.85 16.25
CA PHE A 163 -16.03 -3.31 17.25
C PHE A 163 -15.21 -2.12 16.77
N VAL A 164 -15.33 -1.74 15.50
CA VAL A 164 -14.71 -0.53 14.93
C VAL A 164 -15.78 0.32 14.25
N VAL A 165 -15.52 1.62 14.16
CA VAL A 165 -16.44 2.58 13.55
C VAL A 165 -16.12 2.77 12.08
N ASP A 166 -17.11 3.26 11.33
CA ASP A 166 -16.90 3.73 9.96
C ASP A 166 -16.07 5.03 10.00
N LEU A 167 -14.87 5.01 9.44
CA LEU A 167 -13.98 6.16 9.33
C LEU A 167 -14.63 7.32 8.56
N ASN A 168 -15.51 7.03 7.59
CA ASN A 168 -16.27 8.06 6.86
C ASN A 168 -17.27 8.81 7.76
N SER A 169 -17.58 8.26 8.94
CA SER A 169 -18.46 8.92 9.93
C SER A 169 -17.74 9.94 10.81
N ILE A 170 -16.40 9.97 10.78
CA ILE A 170 -15.58 10.88 11.59
C ILE A 170 -15.53 12.24 10.90
N LYS A 171 -16.19 13.25 11.51
CA LYS A 171 -16.41 14.58 10.92
C LYS A 171 -15.15 15.25 10.33
N TRP A 172 -14.02 15.14 11.02
CA TRP A 172 -12.77 15.83 10.66
C TRP A 172 -11.77 14.92 9.94
N LEU A 173 -12.21 13.74 9.49
CA LEU A 173 -11.40 12.80 8.73
C LEU A 173 -11.93 12.75 7.28
N ASN A 174 -11.28 13.49 6.40
CA ASN A 174 -11.56 13.40 4.97
C ASN A 174 -10.55 12.46 4.29
N LEU A 175 -11.04 11.29 3.87
CA LEU A 175 -10.24 10.26 3.20
C LEU A 175 -9.99 10.55 1.70
N GLU A 176 -10.65 11.56 1.13
CA GLU A 176 -10.39 12.01 -0.24
C GLU A 176 -9.12 12.86 -0.37
N ASN A 177 -8.52 13.27 0.76
CA ASN A 177 -7.27 14.02 0.74
C ASN A 177 -6.10 13.17 0.18
N PRO A 178 -5.11 13.80 -0.49
CA PRO A 178 -4.10 13.09 -1.28
C PRO A 178 -3.08 12.29 -0.46
N TRP A 179 -2.98 12.55 0.85
CA TRP A 179 -2.14 11.77 1.77
C TRP A 179 -2.76 10.43 2.20
N TRP A 180 -3.97 10.12 1.74
CA TRP A 180 -4.58 8.79 1.89
C TRP A 180 -4.45 8.00 0.59
N ASP A 181 -4.23 6.69 0.70
CA ASP A 181 -4.18 5.81 -0.46
C ASP A 181 -5.59 5.67 -1.07
N GLN A 182 -5.78 6.30 -2.24
CA GLN A 182 -7.06 6.29 -2.94
C GLN A 182 -7.41 4.92 -3.52
N LYS A 183 -6.42 4.07 -3.81
CA LYS A 183 -6.65 2.68 -4.24
C LYS A 183 -7.13 1.84 -3.06
N ALA A 184 -6.48 1.97 -1.91
CA ALA A 184 -6.92 1.34 -0.67
C ALA A 184 -8.35 1.79 -0.33
N ASN A 185 -8.64 3.09 -0.39
CA ASN A 185 -9.98 3.60 -0.14
C ASN A 185 -11.03 3.02 -1.11
N SER A 186 -10.71 2.94 -2.40
CA SER A 186 -11.61 2.36 -3.40
C SER A 186 -11.88 0.87 -3.15
N ASP A 187 -10.83 0.09 -2.85
CA ASP A 187 -10.92 -1.37 -2.78
C ASP A 187 -11.46 -1.88 -1.43
N LEU A 188 -11.18 -1.15 -0.34
CA LEU A 188 -11.53 -1.55 1.02
C LEU A 188 -12.87 -1.00 1.49
N THR A 189 -13.51 -0.14 0.69
CA THR A 189 -14.87 0.34 0.98
C THR A 189 -15.89 -0.81 0.91
N ILE A 190 -16.57 -1.07 2.01
CA ILE A 190 -17.60 -2.11 2.11
C ILE A 190 -18.97 -1.45 2.22
N ARG A 191 -19.74 -1.51 1.13
CA ARG A 191 -21.10 -0.93 1.05
C ARG A 191 -21.15 0.57 1.41
N GLY A 192 -20.11 1.33 1.06
CA GLY A 192 -19.98 2.77 1.35
C GLY A 192 -19.38 3.09 2.71
N MET A 193 -19.08 2.09 3.54
CA MET A 193 -18.41 2.25 4.83
C MET A 193 -16.92 1.93 4.71
N MET A 194 -16.09 2.63 5.47
CA MET A 194 -14.65 2.45 5.53
C MET A 194 -14.24 2.06 6.95
N PHE A 195 -13.64 0.89 7.16
CA PHE A 195 -13.24 0.45 8.50
C PHE A 195 -11.72 0.48 8.72
N TYR A 196 -10.94 0.52 7.65
CA TYR A 196 -9.48 0.57 7.68
C TYR A 196 -8.97 1.07 6.34
N THR A 197 -7.88 1.83 6.37
CA THR A 197 -7.17 2.33 5.20
C THR A 197 -5.70 2.57 5.54
N THR A 198 -4.91 3.01 4.56
CA THR A 198 -3.51 3.42 4.70
C THR A 198 -3.24 4.72 3.92
N GLY A 199 -2.02 5.22 4.04
CA GLY A 199 -1.52 6.45 3.42
C GLY A 199 -0.30 6.93 4.18
N ASP A 200 0.00 8.22 4.10
CA ASP A 200 1.17 8.84 4.74
C ASP A 200 1.15 8.77 6.28
N ILE A 201 0.08 8.23 6.88
CA ILE A 201 -0.02 8.00 8.33
C ILE A 201 0.95 6.92 8.84
N SER A 202 1.41 6.02 7.97
CA SER A 202 2.29 4.90 8.34
C SER A 202 3.31 4.63 7.24
N THR A 203 4.54 4.29 7.63
CA THR A 203 5.58 3.81 6.69
C THR A 203 5.63 2.29 6.58
N LEU A 204 4.82 1.58 7.37
CA LEU A 204 4.92 0.12 7.52
C LEU A 204 4.63 -0.64 6.23
N ASP A 205 3.79 -0.11 5.35
CA ASP A 205 3.52 -0.71 4.04
C ASP A 205 4.77 -0.70 3.12
N ASN A 206 5.58 0.35 3.21
CA ASN A 206 6.87 0.42 2.52
C ASN A 206 7.85 -0.62 3.09
N ASP A 207 7.92 -0.78 4.40
CA ASP A 207 8.78 -1.79 5.06
C ASP A 207 8.33 -3.23 4.77
N CYS A 208 7.05 -3.42 4.48
CA CYS A 208 6.46 -4.72 4.15
C CYS A 208 6.37 -5.00 2.63
N THR A 209 7.01 -4.19 1.78
CA THR A 209 6.93 -4.37 0.32
C THR A 209 7.68 -5.62 -0.13
N PHE A 210 6.98 -6.55 -0.80
CA PHE A 210 7.60 -7.75 -1.34
C PHE A 210 8.54 -7.44 -2.50
N CYS A 211 9.76 -7.98 -2.42
CA CYS A 211 10.76 -7.89 -3.48
C CYS A 211 11.18 -9.28 -3.94
N ILE A 212 11.32 -9.48 -5.25
CA ILE A 212 11.98 -10.67 -5.79
C ILE A 212 13.49 -10.43 -5.77
N LEU A 213 14.17 -11.20 -4.93
CA LEU A 213 15.62 -11.25 -4.90
C LEU A 213 16.11 -12.39 -5.79
N PHE A 214 17.18 -12.16 -6.55
CA PHE A 214 17.76 -13.18 -7.43
C PHE A 214 19.27 -13.28 -7.29
N ASN A 215 19.80 -14.47 -7.51
CA ASN A 215 21.23 -14.72 -7.50
C ASN A 215 21.86 -14.37 -8.85
N LYS A 216 22.61 -13.27 -8.91
CA LYS A 216 23.30 -12.78 -10.12
C LYS A 216 24.23 -13.82 -10.76
N LYS A 217 24.85 -14.69 -9.95
CA LYS A 217 25.72 -15.75 -10.45
C LYS A 217 24.92 -16.81 -11.21
N LEU A 218 23.74 -17.20 -10.72
CA LEU A 218 22.88 -18.16 -11.43
C LEU A 218 22.39 -17.62 -12.77
N ILE A 219 22.07 -16.32 -12.85
CA ILE A 219 21.72 -15.67 -14.12
C ILE A 219 22.89 -15.76 -15.11
N THR A 220 24.11 -15.43 -14.66
CA THR A 220 25.31 -15.43 -15.52
C THR A 220 25.72 -16.84 -15.95
N ASP A 221 25.82 -17.77 -15.01
CA ASP A 221 26.28 -19.14 -15.26
C ASP A 221 25.36 -19.90 -16.23
N ASN A 222 24.06 -19.56 -16.25
CA ASN A 222 23.05 -20.18 -17.12
C ASN A 222 22.72 -19.33 -18.35
N SER A 223 23.45 -18.24 -18.59
CA SER A 223 23.22 -17.33 -19.74
C SER A 223 21.77 -16.84 -19.86
N LEU A 224 21.14 -16.58 -18.71
CA LEU A 224 19.79 -16.01 -18.65
C LEU A 224 19.83 -14.50 -18.87
N GLU A 225 18.72 -13.95 -19.36
CA GLU A 225 18.57 -12.50 -19.50
C GLU A 225 18.61 -11.81 -18.13
N ASP A 226 19.22 -10.63 -18.06
CA ASP A 226 19.34 -9.85 -16.82
C ASP A 226 17.95 -9.37 -16.36
N PRO A 227 17.45 -9.80 -15.18
CA PRO A 227 16.18 -9.32 -14.64
C PRO A 227 16.08 -7.79 -14.54
N TYR A 228 17.16 -7.07 -14.24
CA TYR A 228 17.11 -5.60 -14.19
C TYR A 228 16.83 -4.99 -15.56
N LYS A 229 17.45 -5.53 -16.61
CA LYS A 229 17.21 -5.10 -17.99
C LYS A 229 15.77 -5.39 -18.41
N LEU A 230 15.26 -6.58 -18.07
CA LEU A 230 13.87 -6.95 -18.36
C LEU A 230 12.87 -5.98 -17.70
N VAL A 231 13.15 -5.53 -16.47
CA VAL A 231 12.33 -4.53 -15.78
C VAL A 231 12.42 -3.17 -16.48
N GLN A 232 13.62 -2.69 -16.79
CA GLN A 232 13.84 -1.41 -17.47
C GLN A 232 13.20 -1.35 -18.86
N ASP A 233 13.26 -2.47 -19.59
CA ASP A 233 12.69 -2.61 -20.93
C ASP A 233 11.15 -2.84 -20.89
N GLY A 234 10.55 -2.98 -19.70
CA GLY A 234 9.11 -3.21 -19.53
C GLY A 234 8.65 -4.62 -19.94
N THR A 235 9.58 -5.58 -20.02
CA THR A 235 9.32 -6.96 -20.46
C THR A 235 9.35 -7.97 -19.31
N TRP A 236 9.51 -7.51 -18.07
CA TRP A 236 9.40 -8.36 -16.88
C TRP A 236 7.93 -8.72 -16.63
N THR A 237 7.59 -10.00 -16.76
CA THR A 237 6.24 -10.54 -16.54
C THR A 237 6.30 -11.78 -15.66
N ILE A 238 5.16 -12.18 -15.08
CA ILE A 238 5.06 -13.45 -14.34
C ILE A 238 5.47 -14.62 -15.24
N ASP A 239 5.05 -14.65 -16.51
CA ASP A 239 5.46 -15.70 -17.46
C ASP A 239 6.98 -15.72 -17.67
N LYS A 240 7.61 -14.55 -17.80
CA LYS A 240 9.06 -14.44 -17.95
C LYS A 240 9.78 -14.95 -16.72
N PHE A 241 9.32 -14.54 -15.54
CA PHE A 241 9.83 -15.00 -14.25
C PHE A 241 9.70 -16.53 -14.11
N VAL A 242 8.50 -17.09 -14.32
CA VAL A 242 8.24 -18.54 -14.22
C VAL A 242 9.08 -19.32 -15.21
N SER A 243 9.24 -18.83 -16.45
CA SER A 243 10.10 -19.47 -17.45
C SER A 243 11.57 -19.48 -17.02
N MET A 244 12.08 -18.37 -16.49
CA MET A 244 13.48 -18.27 -16.04
C MET A 244 13.72 -19.16 -14.82
N ALA A 245 12.87 -19.07 -13.81
CA ALA A 245 12.96 -19.92 -12.62
C ALA A 245 12.81 -21.41 -12.97
N GLY A 246 11.82 -21.77 -13.79
CA GLY A 246 11.60 -23.16 -14.22
C GLY A 246 12.79 -23.74 -14.98
N SER A 247 13.52 -22.93 -15.76
CA SER A 247 14.72 -23.37 -16.48
C SER A 247 15.90 -23.70 -15.56
N LEU A 248 15.91 -23.17 -14.33
CA LEU A 248 16.95 -23.42 -13.33
C LEU A 248 16.60 -24.61 -12.42
N SER A 249 15.33 -24.95 -12.26
CA SER A 249 14.94 -26.09 -11.42
C SER A 249 15.41 -27.41 -12.07
N CYS A 250 16.25 -28.17 -11.37
CA CYS A 250 16.90 -29.36 -11.92
C CYS A 250 17.15 -30.42 -10.84
N ASP A 251 16.78 -31.66 -11.13
CA ASP A 251 17.17 -32.85 -10.39
C ASP A 251 18.67 -33.11 -10.63
N LEU A 252 19.49 -32.84 -9.61
CA LEU A 252 20.94 -32.92 -9.70
C LEU A 252 21.46 -34.33 -9.48
N ASN A 253 20.70 -35.18 -8.78
CA ASN A 253 21.13 -36.52 -8.38
C ASN A 253 20.55 -37.64 -9.27
N GLY A 254 19.55 -37.32 -10.10
CA GLY A 254 18.93 -38.17 -11.10
C GLY A 254 17.94 -39.19 -10.53
N ASP A 255 17.44 -39.01 -9.32
CA ASP A 255 16.55 -39.97 -8.65
C ASP A 255 15.05 -39.76 -8.96
N SER A 256 14.75 -38.76 -9.81
CA SER A 256 13.40 -38.35 -10.22
C SER A 256 12.53 -37.81 -9.08
N LYS A 257 13.13 -37.32 -8.00
CA LYS A 257 12.46 -36.60 -6.92
C LYS A 257 13.17 -35.28 -6.74
N MET A 258 12.39 -34.21 -6.57
CA MET A 258 12.94 -32.92 -6.15
C MET A 258 13.01 -32.92 -4.63
N ASP A 259 14.21 -32.91 -4.05
CA ASP A 259 14.48 -32.87 -2.61
C ASP A 259 15.62 -31.88 -2.26
N GLU A 260 16.15 -31.94 -1.04
CA GLU A 260 17.21 -31.04 -0.57
C GLU A 260 18.54 -31.13 -1.36
N ASN A 261 18.72 -32.15 -2.19
CA ASN A 261 19.93 -32.36 -3.00
C ASN A 261 19.83 -31.70 -4.38
N ASP A 262 18.72 -31.04 -4.70
CA ASP A 262 18.43 -30.50 -6.02
C ASP A 262 18.49 -28.98 -6.08
N MET A 263 18.48 -28.46 -7.32
CA MET A 263 18.42 -27.04 -7.57
C MET A 263 16.97 -26.60 -7.77
N TYR A 264 16.55 -25.58 -7.04
CA TYR A 264 15.28 -24.89 -7.24
C TYR A 264 15.55 -23.51 -7.81
N GLY A 265 14.99 -23.21 -8.98
CA GLY A 265 15.10 -21.89 -9.58
C GLY A 265 14.28 -20.82 -8.86
N PHE A 266 13.42 -21.24 -7.94
CA PHE A 266 12.65 -20.36 -7.09
C PHE A 266 12.30 -21.03 -5.77
N CYS A 267 12.58 -20.31 -4.68
CA CYS A 267 12.18 -20.68 -3.33
C CYS A 267 11.45 -19.50 -2.71
N ILE A 268 10.33 -19.77 -2.07
CA ILE A 268 9.54 -18.75 -1.40
C ILE A 268 9.10 -19.23 -0.04
N TRP A 269 9.07 -18.30 0.91
CA TRP A 269 8.51 -18.54 2.23
C TRP A 269 6.99 -18.40 2.21
N GLN A 270 6.27 -19.18 3.02
CA GLN A 270 4.81 -19.30 2.95
C GLN A 270 4.08 -17.95 2.90
N ASP A 271 4.46 -16.97 3.73
CA ASP A 271 3.73 -15.70 3.79
C ASP A 271 3.96 -14.83 2.56
N SER A 272 5.11 -14.95 1.90
CA SER A 272 5.41 -14.24 0.66
C SER A 272 4.58 -14.75 -0.53
N MET A 273 4.00 -15.95 -0.44
CA MET A 273 3.06 -16.45 -1.46
C MET A 273 1.85 -15.53 -1.63
N MET A 274 1.43 -14.82 -0.57
CA MET A 274 0.28 -13.92 -0.61
C MET A 274 0.56 -12.65 -1.43
N GLY A 275 1.83 -12.33 -1.67
CA GLY A 275 2.26 -11.14 -2.41
C GLY A 275 2.61 -11.40 -3.88
N MET A 276 2.45 -12.62 -4.37
CA MET A 276 2.76 -13.01 -5.76
C MET A 276 1.52 -13.34 -6.58
#